data_AF-A0A1Z1MQK2-F1
#
_entry.id   AF-A0A1Z1MQK2-F1
#
_cell.length_a   1.000
_cell.length_b   1.000
_cell.length_c   1.000
_cell.angle_alpha   90.00
_cell.angle_beta   90.00
_cell.angle_gamma   90.00
#
_symmetry.space_group_name_H-M   'P 1'
#
loop_
_entity.id
_entity.type
_entity.pdbx_description
1 polymer ?
#
loop_
_entity_poly.entity_id
_entity_poly.type
_entity_poly.pdbx_seq_one_letter_code
_entity_poly.pdbx_strand_id
1 'polypeptide(L)' 'MSDFWNNLYKFPRFLVGTIIGFFLTTFRPIFKLLKNKNSKFTFIITTYIIIRVIHITIKKMTGYE' A
#
# COMPACT_ATOMS: atom_id res chain seq x y z
N MET A 1 16.69 -24.80 25.69
CA MET A 1 16.94 -23.53 24.97
C MET A 1 16.40 -23.53 23.53
N SER A 2 16.38 -24.66 22.80
CA SER A 2 15.86 -24.76 21.43
C SER A 2 14.40 -24.31 21.28
N ASP A 3 13.55 -24.63 22.25
CA ASP A 3 12.11 -24.31 22.19
C ASP A 3 11.81 -22.81 22.30
N PHE A 4 12.64 -22.06 23.03
CA PHE A 4 12.52 -20.60 23.12
C PHE A 4 12.75 -19.96 21.75
N TRP A 5 13.85 -20.31 21.09
CA TRP A 5 14.17 -19.81 19.75
C TRP A 5 13.12 -20.25 18.72
N ASN A 6 12.64 -21.49 18.78
CA ASN A 6 11.57 -21.99 17.91
C ASN A 6 10.25 -21.21 18.06
N ASN A 7 9.89 -20.79 19.27
CA ASN A 7 8.70 -19.95 19.48
C ASN A 7 8.93 -18.48 19.08
N LEU A 8 10.14 -17.97 19.29
CA LEU A 8 10.48 -16.60 18.90
C LEU A 8 10.32 -16.37 17.38
N TYR A 9 10.67 -17.35 16.54
CA TYR A 9 10.47 -17.26 15.08
C TYR A 9 9.00 -17.34 14.63
N LYS A 10 8.11 -17.92 15.44
CA LYS A 10 6.67 -17.99 15.12
C LYS A 10 5.98 -16.64 15.28
N PHE A 11 6.47 -15.79 16.19
CA PHE A 11 5.87 -14.49 16.46
C PHE A 11 5.98 -13.50 15.30
N PRO A 12 7.15 -13.29 14.66
CA PRO A 12 7.26 -12.49 13.43
C PRO A 12 6.36 -13.02 12.32
N ARG A 13 6.27 -14.35 12.15
CA ARG A 13 5.39 -14.96 11.14
C ARG A 13 3.92 -14.63 11.40
N PHE A 14 3.49 -14.72 12.66
CA PHE A 14 2.14 -14.32 13.06
C PHE A 14 1.90 -12.83 12.82
N LEU A 15 2.84 -11.97 13.24
CA LEU A 15 2.72 -10.53 13.11
C LEU A 15 2.65 -10.10 11.63
N VAL A 16 3.52 -10.65 10.77
CA VAL A 16 3.48 -10.39 9.33
C VAL A 16 2.17 -10.90 8.72
N GLY A 17 1.71 -12.09 9.09
CA GLY A 17 0.43 -12.63 8.62
C GLY A 17 -0.76 -11.76 9.02
N THR A 18 -0.81 -11.31 10.27
CA THR A 18 -1.85 -10.43 10.79
C THR A 18 -1.82 -9.06 10.11
N ILE A 19 -0.64 -8.46 9.94
CA ILE A 19 -0.48 -7.18 9.23
C ILE A 19 -0.96 -7.30 7.79
N ILE A 20 -0.51 -8.32 7.05
CA ILE A 20 -0.92 -8.55 5.66
C ILE A 20 -2.44 -8.78 5.58
N GLY A 21 -2.99 -9.63 6.45
CA GLY A 21 -4.43 -9.90 6.50
C GLY A 21 -5.27 -8.67 6.83
N PHE A 22 -4.82 -7.86 7.79
CA PHE A 22 -5.47 -6.60 8.17
C PHE A 22 -5.49 -5.61 7.00
N PHE A 23 -4.36 -5.40 6.32
CA PHE A 23 -4.31 -4.49 5.18
C PHE A 23 -5.11 -5.00 3.98
N LEU A 24 -5.06 -6.30 3.66
CA LEU A 24 -5.86 -6.89 2.58
C LEU A 24 -7.37 -6.74 2.81
N THR A 25 -7.81 -6.97 4.04
CA THR A 25 -9.22 -6.82 4.41
C THR A 25 -9.65 -5.36 4.41
N THR A 26 -8.81 -4.47 4.95
CA THR A 26 -9.05 -3.02 4.97
C THR A 26 -9.12 -2.43 3.55
N PHE A 27 -8.27 -2.89 2.63
CA PHE A 27 -8.25 -2.42 1.25
C PHE A 27 -9.22 -3.14 0.31
N ARG A 28 -9.99 -4.13 0.78
CA ARG A 28 -10.99 -4.85 -0.02
C ARG A 28 -11.99 -3.93 -0.75
N PRO A 29 -12.51 -2.84 -0.14
CA PRO A 29 -13.38 -1.89 -0.85
C PRO A 29 -12.67 -1.16 -2.00
N ILE A 30 -11.37 -0.86 -1.84
CA ILE A 30 -10.55 -0.22 -2.87
C ILE A 30 -10.41 -1.16 -4.08
N PHE A 31 -10.13 -2.44 -3.85
CA PHE A 31 -10.09 -3.43 -4.93
C PHE A 31 -11.45 -3.61 -5.63
N LYS A 32 -12.56 -3.48 -4.88
CA LYS A 32 -13.92 -3.51 -5.46
C LYS A 32 -14.17 -2.29 -6.35
N LEU A 33 -13.74 -1.11 -5.93
CA LEU A 33 -13.81 0.13 -6.71
C LEU A 33 -13.02 0.01 -8.03
N LEU A 34 -11.83 -0.60 -8.02
CA LEU A 34 -11.05 -0.82 -9.24
C LEU A 34 -11.74 -1.74 -10.28
N LYS A 35 -12.64 -2.63 -9.85
CA LYS A 35 -13.35 -3.56 -10.75
C LYS A 35 -14.50 -2.88 -11.52
N ASN A 36 -15.04 -1.79 -11.00
CA ASN A 36 -16.10 -1.04 -11.68
C ASN A 36 -15.49 -0.09 -12.73
N LYS A 37 -15.93 -0.18 -14.00
CA LYS A 37 -15.38 0.58 -15.13
C LYS A 37 -15.38 2.10 -14.89
N ASN A 38 -16.45 2.64 -14.29
CA ASN A 38 -16.56 4.09 -14.02
C ASN A 38 -15.67 4.53 -12.85
N SER A 39 -15.54 3.68 -11.83
CA SER A 39 -14.68 3.95 -10.68
C SER A 39 -13.19 3.74 -11.01
N LYS A 40 -12.87 2.88 -11.98
CA LYS A 40 -11.50 2.67 -12.47
C LYS A 40 -10.94 3.93 -13.12
N PHE A 41 -11.75 4.62 -13.93
CA PHE A 41 -11.34 5.88 -14.55
C PHE A 41 -11.06 6.96 -13.50
N THR A 42 -11.95 7.10 -12.52
CA THR A 42 -11.77 8.03 -11.38
C THR A 42 -10.52 7.72 -10.58
N PHE A 43 -10.26 6.43 -10.34
CA PHE A 43 -9.05 5.98 -9.65
C PHE A 43 -7.78 6.36 -10.41
N ILE A 44 -7.72 6.09 -11.73
CA ILE A 44 -6.57 6.39 -12.59
C ILE A 44 -6.28 7.90 -12.62
N ILE A 45 -7.31 8.74 -12.77
CA ILE A 45 -7.14 10.20 -12.74
C ILE A 45 -6.57 10.65 -11.40
N THR A 46 -7.14 10.15 -10.30
CA THR A 46 -6.67 10.50 -8.95
C THR A 46 -5.21 10.10 -8.75
N THR A 47 -4.80 8.90 -9.18
CA THR A 47 -3.39 8.46 -9.10
C THR A 47 -2.49 9.31 -9.98
N TYR A 48 -2.91 9.64 -11.19
CA TYR A 48 -2.14 10.49 -12.10
C TYR A 48 -1.91 11.89 -11.51
N ILE A 49 -2.93 12.49 -10.89
CA ILE A 49 -2.81 13.79 -10.20
C ILE A 49 -1.80 13.71 -9.06
N ILE A 50 -1.89 12.67 -8.22
CA ILE A 50 -0.94 12.47 -7.10
C ILE A 50 0.50 12.38 -7.61
N ILE A 51 0.74 11.57 -8.65
CA ILE A 51 2.08 11.44 -9.26
C ILE A 51 2.56 12.77 -9.82
N ARG A 52 1.69 13.53 -10.51
CA ARG A 52 2.03 14.86 -11.04
C ARG A 52 2.38 15.85 -9.94
N VAL A 53 1.62 15.87 -8.85
CA VAL A 53 1.90 16.73 -7.69
C VAL A 53 3.25 16.37 -7.08
N ILE A 54 3.50 15.07 -6.82
CA ILE A 54 4.78 14.61 -6.29
C ILE A 54 5.93 15.01 -7.23
N HIS A 55 5.78 14.80 -8.53
CA HIS A 55 6.78 15.17 -9.53
C HIS A 55 7.07 16.67 -9.51
N ILE A 56 6.05 17.52 -9.47
CA ILE A 56 6.21 18.98 -9.39
C ILE A 56 6.90 19.37 -8.08
N THR A 57 6.51 18.76 -6.95
CA THR A 57 7.13 19.04 -5.65
C THR A 57 8.61 18.67 -5.68
N ILE A 58 8.96 17.47 -6.15
CA ILE A 58 10.36 17.04 -6.28
C ILE A 58 11.12 17.98 -7.22
N LYS A 59 10.54 18.30 -8.39
CA LYS A 59 11.14 19.23 -9.36
C LYS A 59 11.43 20.60 -8.75
N LYS A 60 10.49 21.15 -7.98
CA LYS A 60 10.68 22.41 -7.23
C LYS A 60 11.76 22.30 -6.16
N MET A 61 11.87 21.15 -5.49
CA MET A 61 12.88 20.92 -4.46
C MET A 61 14.29 20.70 -5.03
N THR A 62 14.40 20.14 -6.25
CA THR A 62 15.69 19.85 -6.90
C THR A 62 16.17 20.96 -7.84
N GLY A 63 15.39 22.02 -8.04
CA GLY A 63 15.79 23.17 -8.87
C GLY A 63 15.95 22.85 -10.36
N TYR A 64 15.50 21.68 -10.81
CA TYR A 64 15.41 21.37 -12.23
C TYR A 64 14.21 22.14 -12.82
N GLU A 65 14.45 23.05 -13.76
CA GLU A 65 13.41 23.81 -14.46
C GLU A 65 12.63 23.01 -15.51
#